data_AF-A0A967K528-F1
#
_entry.id   AF-A0A967K528-F1
#
_cell.length_a   1.000
_cell.length_b   1.000
_cell.length_c   1.000
_cell.angle_alpha   90.00
_cell.angle_beta   90.00
_cell.angle_gamma   90.00
#
_symmetry.space_group_name_H-M   'P 1'
#
loop_
_entity.id
_entity.type
_entity.pdbx_description
1 polymer ?
#
loop_
_entity_poly.entity_id
_entity_poly.type
_entity_poly.pdbx_seq_one_letter_code
_entity_poly.pdbx_strand_id
1 'polypeptide(L)'
;GSWVIVIAASLGAGAVLLLILLISIKVRDNVTLLIIGLMIGNLTIALVSIWQYFSRPEQIQDYLIWTFGSLGGVPLDQLWILAVITLVGGGIAMALSKPLNGLLLGENYARSMGLSVSGSRIWIIVSTSLLAGGITAFCGPIGFVGIAVPHLTRSLMGTNDHRVLIPATLLMGAILLLACDIIAQVPGSTTTLPISAVTSMVGSPVVIWVIIQRKNLQASF
;
A
#
# COMPACT_ATOMS: atom_id res chain seq x y z
N GLY A 1 -25.89 1.10 -0.09
CA GLY A 1 -25.43 1.30 -1.48
C GLY A 1 -23.92 1.40 -1.48
N SER A 2 -23.24 0.73 -2.40
CA SER A 2 -21.76 0.64 -2.45
C SER A 2 -21.06 2.01 -2.31
N TRP A 3 -21.64 3.08 -2.86
CA TRP A 3 -21.18 4.46 -2.69
C TRP A 3 -21.06 4.95 -1.24
N VAL A 4 -21.97 4.54 -0.34
CA VAL A 4 -21.92 4.93 1.08
C VAL A 4 -20.70 4.33 1.76
N ILE A 5 -20.36 3.08 1.41
CA ILE A 5 -19.18 2.38 1.95
C ILE A 5 -17.92 3.06 1.45
N VAL A 6 -17.83 3.36 0.15
CA VAL A 6 -16.67 4.05 -0.45
C VAL A 6 -16.47 5.43 0.17
N ILE A 7 -17.54 6.22 0.32
CA ILE A 7 -17.46 7.57 0.92
C ILE A 7 -17.05 7.48 2.39
N ALA A 8 -17.66 6.57 3.17
CA ALA A 8 -17.31 6.39 4.58
C ALA A 8 -15.86 5.93 4.76
N ALA A 9 -15.41 4.96 3.96
CA ALA A 9 -14.03 4.49 3.96
C ALA A 9 -13.05 5.60 3.56
N SER A 10 -13.38 6.38 2.53
CA SER A 10 -12.57 7.52 2.07
C SER A 10 -12.48 8.63 3.11
N LEU A 11 -13.58 8.95 3.79
CA LEU A 11 -13.60 9.93 4.87
C LEU A 11 -12.78 9.46 6.08
N GLY A 12 -12.89 8.18 6.46
CA GLY A 12 -12.10 7.59 7.53
C GLY A 12 -10.60 7.61 7.20
N ALA A 13 -10.23 7.16 6.00
CA ALA A 13 -8.85 7.20 5.53
C ALA A 13 -8.32 8.64 5.44
N GLY A 14 -9.13 9.58 4.95
CA GLY A 14 -8.80 11.00 4.86
C GLY A 14 -8.59 11.64 6.23
N ALA A 15 -9.40 11.30 7.23
CA ALA A 15 -9.26 11.78 8.60
C ALA A 15 -7.96 11.28 9.24
N VAL A 16 -7.64 10.00 9.08
CA VAL A 16 -6.39 9.40 9.57
C VAL A 16 -5.18 10.01 8.84
N LEU A 17 -5.27 10.18 7.51
CA LEU A 17 -4.25 10.84 6.72
C LEU A 17 -3.98 12.27 7.21
N LEU A 18 -5.03 13.06 7.40
CA LEU A 18 -4.92 14.44 7.89
C LEU A 18 -4.26 14.49 9.27
N LEU A 19 -4.64 13.58 10.17
CA LEU A 19 -4.04 13.47 11.49
C LEU A 19 -2.54 13.12 11.38
N ILE A 20 -2.17 12.15 10.55
CA ILE A 20 -0.76 11.79 10.32
C ILE A 20 0.02 12.95 9.69
N LEU A 21 -0.57 13.70 8.75
CA LEU A 21 0.06 14.86 8.13
C LEU A 21 0.33 15.96 9.16
N LEU A 22 -0.65 16.30 10.00
CA LEU A 22 -0.47 17.28 11.08
C LEU A 22 0.66 16.88 12.02
N ILE A 23 0.73 15.59 12.40
CA ILE A 23 1.81 15.07 13.23
C ILE A 23 3.15 15.13 12.49
N SER A 24 3.19 14.82 11.20
CA SER A 24 4.41 14.84 10.38
C SER A 24 5.06 16.22 10.24
N ILE A 25 4.28 17.29 10.38
CA ILE A 25 4.81 18.66 10.39
C ILE A 25 5.59 18.92 11.69
N LYS A 26 5.13 18.36 12.82
CA LYS A 26 5.75 18.57 14.12
C LYS A 26 6.87 17.56 14.41
N VAL A 27 6.71 16.31 13.97
CA VAL A 27 7.64 15.21 14.23
C VAL A 27 8.55 15.01 13.02
N ARG A 28 9.85 15.26 13.19
CA ARG A 28 10.85 15.14 12.12
C ARG A 28 11.49 13.77 12.02
N ASP A 29 11.38 12.92 13.03
CA ASP A 29 11.96 11.58 13.01
C ASP A 29 11.08 10.56 12.27
N ASN A 30 11.68 9.80 11.34
CA ASN A 30 11.00 8.80 10.52
C ASN A 30 10.50 7.62 11.38
N VAL A 31 11.30 7.17 12.34
CA VAL A 31 10.97 6.02 13.19
C VAL A 31 9.80 6.37 14.11
N THR A 32 9.84 7.54 14.72
CA THR A 32 8.74 8.05 15.55
C THR A 32 7.44 8.17 14.76
N LEU A 33 7.47 8.68 13.52
CA LEU A 33 6.28 8.75 12.67
C LEU A 33 5.71 7.35 12.35
N LEU A 34 6.58 6.38 12.09
CA LEU A 34 6.17 4.99 11.85
C LEU A 34 5.49 4.40 13.09
N ILE A 35 6.06 4.59 14.28
CA ILE A 35 5.49 4.12 15.55
C ILE A 35 4.12 4.76 15.78
N ILE A 36 3.98 6.07 15.58
CA ILE A 36 2.70 6.77 15.73
C ILE A 36 1.65 6.20 14.76
N GLY A 37 2.01 6.00 13.49
CA GLY A 37 1.13 5.38 12.50
C GLY A 37 0.66 3.99 12.93
N LEU A 38 1.58 3.15 13.42
CA LEU A 38 1.27 1.82 13.95
C LEU A 38 0.30 1.90 15.14
N MET A 39 0.51 2.84 16.06
CA MET A 39 -0.37 3.01 17.23
C MET A 39 -1.78 3.48 16.84
N ILE A 40 -1.90 4.41 15.89
CA ILE A 40 -3.20 4.86 15.36
C ILE A 40 -3.91 3.69 14.65
N GLY A 41 -3.17 2.88 13.90
CA GLY A 41 -3.70 1.66 13.27
C GLY A 41 -4.30 0.71 14.31
N ASN A 42 -3.56 0.41 15.38
CA ASN A 42 -4.03 -0.45 16.47
C ASN A 42 -5.26 0.12 17.19
N LEU A 43 -5.28 1.45 17.43
CA LEU A 43 -6.46 2.12 17.99
C LEU A 43 -7.69 1.95 17.09
N THR A 44 -7.50 2.12 15.78
CA THR A 44 -8.58 1.97 14.79
C THR A 44 -9.11 0.54 14.77
N ILE A 45 -8.23 -0.46 14.79
CA ILE A 45 -8.62 -1.89 14.89
C ILE A 45 -9.41 -2.14 16.17
N ALA A 46 -8.97 -1.60 17.31
CA ALA A 46 -9.68 -1.76 18.58
C ALA A 46 -11.09 -1.16 18.54
N LEU A 47 -11.26 0.04 17.95
CA LEU A 47 -12.57 0.66 17.76
C LEU A 47 -13.48 -0.18 16.85
N VAL A 48 -12.94 -0.71 15.75
CA VAL A 48 -13.67 -1.59 14.85
C VAL A 48 -14.08 -2.89 15.54
N SER A 49 -13.25 -3.45 16.42
CA SER A 49 -13.59 -4.61 17.25
C SER A 49 -14.73 -4.33 18.24
N ILE A 50 -14.74 -3.15 18.86
CA ILE A 50 -15.86 -2.72 19.73
C ILE A 50 -17.15 -2.60 18.92
N TRP A 51 -17.09 -2.02 17.71
CA TRP A 51 -18.28 -1.96 16.84
C TRP A 51 -18.77 -3.32 16.39
N GLN A 52 -17.86 -4.24 16.06
CA GLN A 52 -18.23 -5.62 15.71
C GLN A 52 -18.98 -6.31 16.86
N TYR A 53 -18.58 -6.07 18.12
CA TYR A 53 -19.26 -6.65 19.29
C TYR A 53 -20.76 -6.27 19.37
N PHE A 54 -21.12 -5.06 18.96
CA PHE A 54 -22.51 -4.59 18.95
C PHE A 54 -23.25 -4.84 17.62
N SER A 55 -22.58 -5.42 16.62
CA SER A 55 -23.12 -5.60 15.27
C SER A 55 -23.86 -6.93 15.12
N ARG A 56 -24.76 -6.99 14.14
CA ARG A 56 -25.50 -8.23 13.82
C ARG A 56 -24.60 -9.24 13.09
N PRO A 57 -24.86 -10.56 13.22
CA PRO A 57 -24.05 -11.58 12.55
C PRO A 57 -23.91 -11.37 11.03
N GLU A 58 -24.97 -10.91 10.37
CA GLU A 58 -24.95 -10.66 8.92
C GLU A 58 -23.96 -9.54 8.54
N GLN A 59 -23.92 -8.47 9.34
CA GLN A 59 -23.02 -7.33 9.12
C GLN A 59 -21.54 -7.71 9.36
N ILE A 60 -21.30 -8.58 10.34
CA ILE A 60 -19.97 -9.11 10.63
C ILE A 60 -19.50 -9.97 9.44
N GLN A 61 -20.38 -10.80 8.88
CA GLN A 61 -20.08 -11.58 7.69
C GLN A 61 -19.70 -10.70 6.50
N ASP A 62 -20.48 -9.64 6.23
CA ASP A 62 -20.17 -8.69 5.15
C ASP A 62 -18.80 -8.00 5.37
N TYR A 63 -18.50 -7.61 6.61
CA TYR A 63 -17.21 -7.01 6.97
C TYR A 63 -16.03 -7.99 6.80
N LEU A 64 -16.21 -9.26 7.17
CA LEU A 64 -15.20 -10.29 6.97
C LEU A 64 -14.94 -10.55 5.48
N ILE A 65 -15.98 -10.60 4.66
CA ILE A 65 -15.87 -10.76 3.21
C ILE A 65 -15.14 -9.55 2.60
N TRP A 66 -15.44 -8.33 3.04
CA TRP A 66 -14.70 -7.14 2.59
C TRP A 66 -13.22 -7.19 2.98
N THR A 67 -12.91 -7.69 4.18
CA THR A 67 -11.53 -7.82 4.69
C THR A 67 -10.71 -8.85 3.91
N PHE A 68 -11.34 -9.83 3.28
CA PHE A 68 -10.67 -10.78 2.39
C PHE A 68 -10.14 -10.15 1.10
N GLY A 69 -10.67 -9.00 0.71
CA GLY A 69 -10.32 -8.31 -0.52
C GLY A 69 -10.80 -9.02 -1.79
N SER A 70 -11.14 -8.24 -2.80
CA SER A 70 -11.59 -8.74 -4.10
C SER A 70 -11.34 -7.73 -5.21
N LEU A 71 -10.83 -8.20 -6.34
CA LEU A 71 -10.68 -7.39 -7.56
C LEU A 71 -11.97 -7.40 -8.41
N GLY A 72 -12.74 -8.49 -8.35
CA GLY A 72 -14.00 -8.64 -9.10
C GLY A 72 -15.20 -7.95 -8.44
N GLY A 73 -15.07 -7.49 -7.20
CA GLY A 73 -16.14 -6.79 -6.47
C GLY A 73 -16.35 -5.33 -6.86
N VAL A 74 -15.48 -4.77 -7.72
CA VAL A 74 -15.55 -3.35 -8.14
C VAL A 74 -16.42 -3.21 -9.37
N PRO A 75 -17.56 -2.51 -9.30
CA PRO A 75 -18.43 -2.31 -10.44
C PRO A 75 -17.80 -1.32 -11.45
N LEU A 76 -18.14 -1.47 -12.73
CA LEU A 76 -17.56 -0.70 -13.84
C LEU A 76 -17.74 0.82 -13.69
N ASP A 77 -18.82 1.27 -13.05
CA ASP A 77 -19.11 2.66 -12.74
C ASP A 77 -18.18 3.27 -11.68
N GLN A 78 -17.54 2.45 -10.84
CA GLN A 78 -16.56 2.88 -9.85
C GLN A 78 -15.11 2.75 -10.36
N LEU A 79 -14.90 1.91 -11.37
CA LEU A 79 -13.58 1.65 -11.95
C LEU A 79 -12.92 2.92 -12.51
N TRP A 80 -13.70 3.85 -13.11
CA TRP A 80 -13.14 5.10 -13.62
C TRP A 80 -12.58 5.99 -12.50
N ILE A 81 -13.24 6.03 -11.34
CA ILE A 81 -12.77 6.80 -10.17
C ILE A 81 -11.46 6.18 -9.67
N LEU A 82 -11.43 4.85 -9.54
CA LEU A 82 -10.23 4.14 -9.12
C LEU A 82 -9.06 4.39 -10.10
N ALA A 83 -9.34 4.42 -11.40
CA ALA A 83 -8.34 4.73 -12.43
C ALA A 83 -7.79 6.16 -12.28
N VAL A 84 -8.66 7.15 -12.06
CA VAL A 84 -8.24 8.55 -11.82
C VAL A 84 -7.40 8.67 -10.55
N ILE A 85 -7.84 8.06 -9.44
CA ILE A 85 -7.08 8.08 -8.18
C ILE A 85 -5.70 7.45 -8.36
N THR A 86 -5.64 6.30 -9.04
CA THR A 86 -4.38 5.60 -9.32
C THR A 86 -3.45 6.42 -10.22
N LEU A 87 -3.99 7.05 -11.27
CA LEU A 87 -3.21 7.90 -12.17
C LEU A 87 -2.68 9.16 -11.47
N VAL A 88 -3.50 9.83 -10.67
CA VAL A 88 -3.09 11.02 -9.91
C VAL A 88 -2.04 10.66 -8.87
N GLY A 89 -2.28 9.62 -8.06
CA GLY A 89 -1.35 9.15 -7.04
C GLY A 89 -0.02 8.68 -7.63
N GLY A 90 -0.08 7.93 -8.74
CA GLY A 90 1.09 7.47 -9.50
C GLY A 90 1.85 8.61 -10.18
N GLY A 91 1.14 9.61 -10.70
CA GLY A 91 1.72 10.83 -11.26
C GLY A 91 2.50 11.63 -10.22
N ILE A 92 1.94 11.79 -9.01
CA ILE A 92 2.64 12.42 -7.88
C ILE A 92 3.89 11.60 -7.50
N ALA A 93 3.77 10.27 -7.42
CA ALA A 93 4.91 9.40 -7.13
C ALA A 93 6.04 9.56 -8.16
N MET A 94 5.71 9.61 -9.45
CA MET A 94 6.67 9.85 -10.53
C MET A 94 7.34 11.21 -10.43
N ALA A 95 6.61 12.26 -10.10
CA ALA A 95 7.17 13.59 -9.86
C ALA A 95 8.16 13.61 -8.67
N LEU A 96 7.94 12.74 -7.68
CA LEU A 96 8.81 12.57 -6.52
C LEU A 96 10.05 11.71 -6.78
N SER A 97 10.23 11.14 -7.98
CA SER A 97 11.38 10.28 -8.32
C SER A 97 12.75 10.94 -8.03
N LYS A 98 12.92 12.22 -8.39
CA LYS A 98 14.15 12.98 -8.11
C LYS A 98 14.38 13.16 -6.60
N PRO A 99 13.41 13.67 -5.81
CA PRO A 99 13.52 13.69 -4.35
C PRO A 99 13.83 12.35 -3.70
N LEU A 100 13.15 11.29 -4.14
CA LEU A 100 13.35 9.94 -3.61
C LEU A 100 14.79 9.45 -3.83
N ASN A 101 15.36 9.69 -5.02
CA ASN A 101 16.77 9.40 -5.29
C ASN A 101 17.71 10.22 -4.41
N GLY A 102 17.42 11.50 -4.18
CA GLY A 102 18.20 12.34 -3.28
C GLY A 102 18.18 11.83 -1.84
N LEU A 103 17.03 11.34 -1.37
CA LEU A 103 16.87 10.79 -0.03
C LEU A 103 17.63 9.47 0.18
N LEU A 104 17.92 8.70 -0.88
CA LEU A 104 18.76 7.50 -0.79
C LEU A 104 20.20 7.82 -0.36
N LEU A 105 20.69 9.02 -0.65
CA LEU A 105 22.03 9.49 -0.27
C LEU A 105 22.07 10.04 1.18
N GLY A 106 20.92 10.07 1.86
CA GLY A 106 20.77 10.57 3.22
C GLY A 106 20.16 11.97 3.28
N GLU A 107 19.46 12.25 4.38
CA GLU A 107 18.71 13.51 4.54
C GLU A 107 19.62 14.76 4.53
N ASN A 108 20.81 14.68 5.14
CA ASN A 108 21.74 15.80 5.19
C ASN A 108 22.27 16.15 3.80
N TYR A 109 22.61 15.13 3.00
CA TYR A 109 23.08 15.33 1.63
C TYR A 109 21.98 15.90 0.74
N ALA A 110 20.76 15.37 0.85
CA ALA A 110 19.60 15.89 0.14
C ALA A 110 19.33 17.37 0.45
N ARG A 111 19.41 17.78 1.73
CA ARG A 111 19.26 19.19 2.13
C ARG A 111 20.34 20.08 1.51
N SER A 112 21.59 19.64 1.51
CA SER A 112 22.71 20.38 0.89
C SER A 112 22.56 20.55 -0.62
N MET A 113 21.85 19.65 -1.30
CA MET A 113 21.49 19.77 -2.72
C MET A 113 20.27 20.67 -2.98
N GLY A 114 19.75 21.36 -1.96
CA GLY A 114 18.58 22.24 -2.08
C GLY A 114 17.23 21.51 -2.03
N LEU A 115 17.21 20.22 -1.65
CA LEU A 115 15.97 19.48 -1.51
C LEU A 115 15.24 19.86 -0.22
N SER A 116 13.96 20.21 -0.33
CA SER A 116 13.08 20.36 0.83
C SER A 116 12.65 18.98 1.36
N VAL A 117 13.41 18.41 2.29
CA VAL A 117 13.13 17.08 2.89
C VAL A 117 11.73 17.04 3.52
N SER A 118 11.34 18.07 4.29
CA SER A 118 10.02 18.14 4.90
C SER A 118 8.88 18.21 3.88
N GLY A 119 9.05 19.00 2.81
CA GLY A 119 8.05 19.10 1.74
C GLY A 119 7.93 17.79 0.96
N SER A 120 9.06 17.17 0.63
CA SER A 120 9.11 15.87 -0.04
C SER A 120 8.42 14.79 0.79
N ARG A 121 8.63 14.78 2.12
CA ARG A 121 7.95 13.84 3.03
C ARG A 121 6.43 13.99 2.99
N ILE A 122 5.91 15.21 3.04
CA ILE A 122 4.45 15.47 2.96
C ILE A 122 3.89 14.90 1.66
N TRP A 123 4.52 15.19 0.53
CA TRP A 123 4.06 14.68 -0.78
C TRP A 123 4.16 13.15 -0.90
N ILE A 124 5.18 12.53 -0.30
CA ILE A 124 5.28 11.07 -0.22
C ILE A 124 4.10 10.51 0.56
N ILE A 125 3.78 11.06 1.74
CA ILE A 125 2.65 10.61 2.58
C ILE A 125 1.32 10.78 1.84
N VAL A 126 1.11 11.92 1.17
CA VAL A 126 -0.09 12.18 0.38
C VAL A 126 -0.23 11.16 -0.76
N SER A 127 0.83 10.93 -1.54
CA SER A 127 0.80 9.99 -2.66
C SER A 127 0.53 8.55 -2.21
N THR A 128 1.26 8.07 -1.19
CA THR A 128 1.09 6.70 -0.69
C THR A 128 -0.26 6.49 -0.05
N SER A 129 -0.78 7.48 0.67
CA SER A 129 -2.09 7.37 1.33
C SER A 129 -3.24 7.47 0.34
N LEU A 130 -3.11 8.29 -0.70
CA LEU A 130 -4.08 8.34 -1.80
C LEU A 130 -4.15 7.01 -2.55
N LEU A 131 -2.98 6.42 -2.87
CA LEU A 131 -2.91 5.13 -3.56
C LEU A 131 -3.40 3.98 -2.67
N ALA A 132 -2.82 3.81 -1.48
CA ALA A 132 -3.16 2.69 -0.59
C ALA A 132 -4.59 2.81 -0.05
N GLY A 133 -4.99 4.00 0.44
CA GLY A 133 -6.33 4.24 0.96
C GLY A 133 -7.40 4.14 -0.13
N GLY A 134 -7.12 4.71 -1.31
CA GLY A 134 -7.99 4.60 -2.48
C GLY A 134 -8.23 3.14 -2.86
N ILE A 135 -7.17 2.38 -3.12
CA ILE A 135 -7.27 0.97 -3.52
C ILE A 135 -7.98 0.13 -2.44
N THR A 136 -7.65 0.32 -1.16
CA THR A 136 -8.28 -0.44 -0.07
C THR A 136 -9.77 -0.14 0.09
N ALA A 137 -10.23 1.08 -0.19
CA ALA A 137 -11.65 1.41 -0.12
C ALA A 137 -12.50 0.61 -1.13
N PHE A 138 -11.95 0.34 -2.33
CA PHE A 138 -12.68 -0.38 -3.38
C PHE A 138 -12.40 -1.89 -3.35
N CYS A 139 -11.14 -2.30 -3.23
CA CYS A 139 -10.73 -3.69 -3.36
C CYS A 139 -10.57 -4.41 -2.02
N GLY A 140 -10.74 -3.72 -0.89
CA GLY A 140 -10.42 -4.24 0.44
C GLY A 140 -8.92 -4.26 0.75
N PRO A 141 -8.54 -4.65 1.97
CA PRO A 141 -7.14 -4.64 2.39
C PRO A 141 -6.38 -5.81 1.76
N ILE A 142 -5.38 -5.50 0.92
CA ILE A 142 -4.50 -6.50 0.30
C ILE A 142 -3.07 -6.28 0.81
N GLY A 143 -2.56 -7.24 1.58
CA GLY A 143 -1.24 -7.21 2.20
C GLY A 143 -0.12 -7.77 1.31
N PHE A 144 1.12 -7.65 1.80
CA PHE A 144 2.37 -8.19 1.23
C PHE A 144 2.82 -7.65 -0.12
N VAL A 145 1.92 -7.34 -1.05
CA VAL A 145 2.25 -6.86 -2.41
C VAL A 145 3.14 -5.61 -2.35
N GLY A 146 2.78 -4.64 -1.50
CA GLY A 146 3.53 -3.39 -1.34
C GLY A 146 4.94 -3.56 -0.75
N ILE A 147 5.22 -4.69 -0.10
CA ILE A 147 6.56 -5.03 0.42
C ILE A 147 7.29 -5.89 -0.61
N ALA A 148 6.68 -6.98 -1.08
CA ALA A 148 7.30 -7.95 -1.97
C ALA A 148 7.70 -7.36 -3.34
N VAL A 149 6.79 -6.61 -3.99
CA VAL A 149 6.97 -6.17 -5.38
C VAL A 149 8.14 -5.20 -5.55
N PRO A 150 8.31 -4.14 -4.74
CA PRO A 150 9.48 -3.25 -4.85
C PRO A 150 10.81 -3.97 -4.66
N HIS A 151 10.84 -4.96 -3.76
CA HIS A 151 12.04 -5.75 -3.49
C HIS A 151 12.39 -6.69 -4.65
N LEU A 152 11.41 -7.41 -5.20
CA LEU A 152 11.58 -8.22 -6.40
C LEU A 152 12.04 -7.38 -7.60
N THR A 153 11.39 -6.23 -7.81
CA THR A 153 11.71 -5.37 -8.95
C THR A 153 13.12 -4.79 -8.85
N ARG A 154 13.58 -4.41 -7.64
CA ARG A 154 14.98 -4.00 -7.41
C ARG A 154 15.96 -5.12 -7.72
N SER A 155 15.65 -6.36 -7.34
CA SER A 155 16.51 -7.53 -7.60
C SER A 155 16.62 -7.81 -9.10
N LEU A 156 15.49 -7.72 -9.83
CA LEU A 156 15.43 -8.00 -11.27
C LEU A 156 16.05 -6.88 -12.12
N MET A 157 15.80 -5.62 -11.77
CA MET A 157 16.26 -4.46 -12.55
C MET A 157 17.68 -4.03 -12.19
N GLY A 158 18.21 -4.47 -11.04
CA GLY A 158 19.57 -4.14 -10.60
C GLY A 158 19.83 -2.65 -10.33
N THR A 159 18.78 -1.82 -10.21
CA THR A 159 18.89 -0.36 -10.03
C THR A 159 18.07 0.13 -8.84
N ASN A 160 18.56 1.20 -8.21
CA ASN A 160 17.84 1.94 -7.17
C ASN A 160 17.29 3.28 -7.69
N ASP A 161 17.43 3.58 -8.98
CA ASP A 161 16.87 4.79 -9.58
C ASP A 161 15.34 4.71 -9.63
N HIS A 162 14.67 5.57 -8.87
CA HIS A 162 13.22 5.66 -8.78
C HIS A 162 12.55 6.04 -10.10
N ARG A 163 13.26 6.64 -11.07
CA ARG A 163 12.70 6.92 -12.41
C ARG A 163 12.36 5.66 -13.18
N VAL A 164 13.17 4.60 -13.00
CA VAL A 164 12.96 3.29 -13.60
C VAL A 164 12.18 2.40 -12.64
N LEU A 165 12.46 2.49 -11.34
CA LEU A 165 11.88 1.60 -10.36
C LEU A 165 10.37 1.82 -10.19
N ILE A 166 9.88 3.07 -10.15
CA ILE A 166 8.44 3.35 -10.00
C ILE A 166 7.61 2.69 -11.13
N PRO A 167 7.86 2.95 -12.42
CA PRO A 167 7.08 2.31 -13.48
C PRO A 167 7.28 0.78 -13.52
N ALA A 168 8.50 0.29 -13.26
CA ALA A 168 8.75 -1.14 -13.22
C ALA A 168 7.96 -1.83 -12.08
N THR A 169 7.87 -1.21 -10.90
CA THR A 169 7.10 -1.75 -9.77
C THR A 169 5.60 -1.74 -10.02
N LEU A 170 5.07 -0.74 -10.73
CA LEU A 170 3.66 -0.72 -11.14
C LEU A 170 3.35 -1.90 -12.06
N LEU A 171 4.17 -2.13 -13.08
CA LEU A 171 3.99 -3.24 -14.02
C LEU A 171 4.17 -4.61 -13.35
N MET A 172 5.23 -4.77 -12.56
CA MET A 172 5.50 -6.02 -11.84
C MET A 172 4.38 -6.31 -10.82
N GLY A 173 3.87 -5.28 -10.15
CA GLY A 173 2.74 -5.41 -9.23
C GLY A 173 1.46 -5.84 -9.93
N ALA A 174 1.16 -5.26 -11.10
CA ALA A 174 0.02 -5.66 -11.91
C ALA A 174 0.13 -7.12 -12.37
N ILE A 175 1.29 -7.54 -12.87
CA ILE A 175 1.55 -8.93 -13.30
C ILE A 175 1.37 -9.90 -12.12
N LEU A 176 1.98 -9.58 -10.97
CA LEU A 176 1.90 -10.44 -9.79
C LEU A 176 0.47 -10.54 -9.26
N LEU A 177 -0.26 -9.42 -9.17
CA LEU A 177 -1.65 -9.41 -8.72
C LEU A 177 -2.57 -10.17 -9.67
N LEU A 178 -2.41 -10.01 -10.99
CA LEU A 178 -3.17 -10.77 -11.98
C LEU A 178 -2.88 -12.27 -11.88
N ALA A 179 -1.62 -12.66 -11.68
CA ALA A 179 -1.27 -14.06 -11.46
C ALA A 179 -1.93 -14.61 -10.18
N CYS A 180 -1.91 -13.84 -9.08
CA CYS A 180 -2.61 -14.21 -7.85
C CYS A 180 -4.12 -14.30 -8.04
N ASP A 181 -4.73 -13.41 -8.82
CA ASP A 181 -6.16 -13.40 -9.11
C ASP A 181 -6.58 -14.62 -9.94
N ILE A 182 -5.80 -14.98 -10.97
CA ILE A 182 -6.02 -16.20 -11.76
C ILE A 182 -5.93 -17.46 -10.87
N ILE A 183 -4.96 -17.50 -9.95
CA ILE A 183 -4.83 -18.61 -8.99
C ILE A 183 -6.01 -18.64 -8.00
N ALA A 184 -6.49 -17.47 -7.57
CA ALA A 184 -7.63 -17.36 -6.68
C ALA A 184 -8.94 -17.84 -7.32
N GLN A 185 -9.05 -17.72 -8.65
CA GLN A 185 -10.18 -18.14 -9.47
C GLN A 185 -10.00 -19.57 -10.04
N VAL A 186 -9.42 -20.49 -9.25
CA VAL A 186 -9.07 -21.88 -9.64
C VAL A 186 -9.95 -22.44 -10.77
N PRO A 187 -9.36 -22.85 -11.91
CA PRO A 187 -10.14 -23.37 -13.04
C PRO A 187 -11.01 -24.57 -12.61
N GLY A 188 -12.33 -24.38 -12.62
CA GLY A 188 -13.30 -25.44 -12.33
C GLY A 188 -13.98 -25.40 -10.96
N SER A 189 -13.71 -24.42 -10.09
CA SER A 189 -14.47 -24.22 -8.84
C SER A 189 -15.44 -23.03 -8.93
N THR A 190 -16.64 -23.18 -8.39
CA THR A 190 -17.62 -22.08 -8.21
C THR A 190 -17.28 -21.16 -7.04
N THR A 191 -16.32 -21.57 -6.19
CA THR A 191 -15.86 -20.80 -5.03
C THR A 191 -14.61 -20.01 -5.38
N THR A 192 -14.65 -18.69 -5.21
CA THR A 192 -13.48 -17.81 -5.34
C THR A 192 -12.73 -17.73 -4.02
N LEU A 193 -11.42 -17.95 -4.05
CA LEU A 193 -10.58 -17.81 -2.86
C LEU A 193 -10.35 -16.33 -2.53
N PRO A 194 -10.23 -15.95 -1.24
CA PRO A 194 -9.75 -14.64 -0.81
C PRO A 194 -8.40 -14.29 -1.47
N ILE A 195 -8.36 -13.20 -2.25
CA ILE A 195 -7.12 -12.80 -2.92
C ILE A 195 -6.03 -12.43 -1.90
N SER A 196 -6.41 -11.82 -0.77
CA SER A 196 -5.49 -11.49 0.32
C SER A 196 -4.76 -12.72 0.89
N ALA A 197 -5.42 -13.89 0.92
CA ALA A 197 -4.82 -15.14 1.35
C ALA A 197 -3.79 -15.62 0.32
N VAL A 198 -4.15 -15.65 -0.97
CA VAL A 198 -3.25 -16.04 -2.06
C VAL A 198 -2.02 -15.13 -2.13
N THR A 199 -2.22 -13.82 -2.06
CA THR A 199 -1.11 -12.85 -2.07
C THR A 199 -0.21 -13.00 -0.85
N SER A 200 -0.75 -13.36 0.32
CA SER A 200 0.05 -13.60 1.52
C SER A 200 0.87 -14.89 1.43
N MET A 201 0.29 -15.95 0.84
CA MET A 201 0.97 -17.23 0.59
C MET A 201 2.13 -17.08 -0.40
N VAL A 202 1.96 -16.28 -1.45
CA VAL A 202 3.03 -16.01 -2.44
C VAL A 202 4.02 -14.96 -1.93
N GLY A 203 3.53 -13.91 -1.29
CA GLY A 203 4.35 -12.78 -0.84
C GLY A 203 5.28 -13.11 0.33
N SER A 204 4.85 -13.95 1.27
CA SER A 204 5.67 -14.29 2.45
C SER A 204 6.98 -15.02 2.08
N PRO A 205 6.97 -16.10 1.27
CA PRO A 205 8.20 -16.76 0.81
C PRO A 205 9.13 -15.82 0.02
N VAL A 206 8.56 -14.96 -0.83
CA VAL A 206 9.32 -13.98 -1.60
C VAL A 206 10.09 -13.03 -0.69
N VAL A 207 9.42 -12.45 0.31
CA VAL A 207 10.05 -11.52 1.26
C VAL A 207 11.14 -12.24 2.06
N ILE A 208 10.86 -13.46 2.54
CA ILE A 208 11.85 -14.28 3.26
C ILE A 208 13.08 -14.53 2.38
N TRP A 209 12.88 -14.94 1.13
CA TRP A 209 13.97 -15.21 0.18
C TRP A 209 14.85 -13.98 -0.06
N VAL A 210 14.24 -12.81 -0.31
CA VAL A 210 15.01 -11.56 -0.53
C VAL A 210 15.83 -11.17 0.70
N ILE A 211 15.27 -11.32 1.91
CA ILE A 211 15.99 -10.99 3.16
C ILE A 211 17.20 -11.91 3.34
N ILE A 212 17.05 -13.21 3.07
CA ILE A 212 18.15 -14.18 3.18
C ILE A 212 19.25 -13.86 2.16
N GLN A 213 18.87 -13.58 0.91
CA GLN A 213 19.83 -13.32 -0.16
C GLN A 213 20.67 -12.06 0.08
N ARG A 214 20.08 -11.01 0.67
CA ARG A 214 20.82 -9.78 1.02
C ARG A 214 21.83 -9.99 2.16
N LYS A 215 21.53 -10.85 3.13
CA LYS A 215 22.51 -11.21 4.18
C LYS A 215 23.72 -11.94 3.60
N ASN A 216 23.52 -12.82 2.63
CA ASN A 216 24.62 -13.54 1.97
C ASN A 216 25.53 -12.61 1.15
N LEU A 217 24.98 -11.56 0.53
CA LEU A 217 25.78 -10.55 -0.18
C LEU A 217 26.61 -9.68 0.78
N GLN A 218 26.07 -9.31 1.95
CA GLN A 218 26.83 -8.56 2.96
C GLN A 218 27.89 -9.39 3.69
N ALA A 219 27.71 -10.71 3.79
CA ALA A 219 28.68 -11.62 4.40
C ALA A 219 29.80 -12.09 3.45
N SER A 220 29.68 -11.78 2.15
CA SER A 220 30.67 -12.11 1.11
C SER A 220 31.63 -10.94 0.79
N PHE A 221 31.51 -9.83 1.51
CA PHE A 221 32.44 -8.69 1.53
C PHE A 221 32.94 -8.48 2.96
#